data_AF-A0A0N4Z6Y9-F1
#
_entry.id   AF-A0A0N4Z6Y9-F1
#
_cell.length_a   1.000
_cell.length_b   1.000
_cell.length_c   1.000
_cell.angle_alpha   90.00
_cell.angle_beta   90.00
_cell.angle_gamma   90.00
#
_symmetry.space_group_name_H-M   'P 1'
#
loop_
_entity.id
_entity.type
_entity.pdbx_description
1 polymer ?
#
loop_
_entity_poly.entity_id
_entity_poly.type
_entity_poly.pdbx_seq_one_letter_code
_entity_poly.pdbx_strand_id
1 'polypeptide(L)'
;MEIINLSDQIIVKIFTYIDYSNLINVRSVCKKFLNIIENNFDKLDRIRIKELKISSVDRETFNIIAEPYSYHREYCAFTDKKNISLNEVEFYLKRFKYDKMDNISLHNVGCNELFKIMNKCFDDELKASEVILTICQFYFSDELKKFF
;
A
#
# COMPACT_ATOMS: atom_id res chain seq x y z
N MET A 1 26.99 3.23 -23.50
CA MET A 1 26.79 2.34 -22.34
C MET A 1 25.30 2.34 -22.04
N GLU A 2 24.65 1.19 -22.06
CA GLU A 2 23.20 1.10 -21.81
C GLU A 2 22.91 0.98 -20.31
N ILE A 3 21.85 1.65 -19.84
CA ILE A 3 21.43 1.63 -18.44
C ILE A 3 21.16 0.20 -17.92
N ILE A 4 20.73 -0.71 -18.79
CA ILE A 4 20.42 -2.10 -18.43
C ILE A 4 21.68 -2.90 -18.02
N ASN A 5 22.86 -2.46 -18.45
CA ASN A 5 24.14 -3.09 -18.14
C ASN A 5 24.74 -2.60 -16.82
N LEU A 6 24.11 -1.63 -16.15
CA LEU A 6 24.50 -1.22 -14.81
C LEU A 6 24.14 -2.30 -13.78
N SER A 7 24.85 -2.27 -12.65
CA SER A 7 24.51 -3.12 -11.50
C SER A 7 23.17 -2.69 -10.91
N ASP A 8 22.44 -3.66 -10.35
CA ASP A 8 21.10 -3.41 -9.77
C ASP A 8 21.15 -2.32 -8.69
N GLN A 9 22.20 -2.27 -7.88
CA GLN A 9 22.39 -1.23 -6.86
C GLN A 9 22.47 0.18 -7.46
N ILE A 10 23.14 0.36 -8.61
CA ILE A 10 23.22 1.65 -9.29
C ILE A 10 21.86 1.99 -9.89
N ILE A 11 21.17 1.02 -10.49
CA ILE A 11 19.83 1.23 -11.06
C ILE A 11 18.84 1.65 -9.97
N VAL A 12 18.84 0.98 -8.80
CA VAL A 12 18.02 1.38 -7.65
C VAL A 12 18.30 2.82 -7.24
N LYS A 13 19.58 3.20 -7.11
CA LYS A 13 19.98 4.59 -6.79
C LYS A 13 19.54 5.61 -7.85
N ILE A 14 19.42 5.21 -9.11
CA ILE A 14 18.86 6.09 -10.15
C ILE A 14 17.35 6.22 -9.95
N PHE A 15 16.67 5.09 -9.69
CA PHE A 15 15.22 5.03 -9.52
C PHE A 15 14.73 5.78 -8.29
N THR A 16 15.56 6.00 -7.25
CA THR A 16 15.19 6.84 -6.10
C THR A 16 14.94 8.31 -6.46
N TYR A 17 15.42 8.78 -7.61
CA TYR A 17 15.19 10.15 -8.11
C TYR A 17 13.97 10.26 -9.04
N ILE A 18 13.26 9.14 -9.28
CA ILE A 18 12.12 9.08 -10.18
C ILE A 18 10.85 9.07 -9.34
N ASP A 19 9.87 9.91 -9.71
CA ASP A 19 8.56 9.91 -9.08
C ASP A 19 7.78 8.61 -9.38
N TYR A 20 6.80 8.30 -8.53
CA TYR A 20 6.03 7.07 -8.68
C TYR A 20 5.34 6.94 -10.06
N SER A 21 4.84 8.03 -10.64
CA SER A 21 4.26 8.07 -12.00
C SER A 21 5.21 7.52 -13.06
N ASN A 22 6.45 8.00 -13.07
CA ASN A 22 7.44 7.57 -14.05
C ASN A 22 8.01 6.19 -13.71
N LEU A 23 8.05 5.81 -12.42
CA LEU A 23 8.43 4.45 -12.02
C LEU A 23 7.50 3.38 -12.59
N ILE A 24 6.20 3.65 -12.73
CA ILE A 24 5.27 2.73 -13.41
C ILE A 24 5.66 2.50 -14.87
N ASN A 25 6.03 3.56 -15.57
CA ASN A 25 6.49 3.47 -16.95
C ASN A 25 7.78 2.65 -17.05
N VAL A 26 8.76 2.96 -16.19
CA VAL A 26 10.04 2.25 -16.11
C VAL A 26 9.84 0.76 -15.81
N ARG A 27 8.89 0.42 -14.93
CA ARG A 27 8.52 -0.96 -14.60
C ARG A 27 8.10 -1.76 -15.83
N SER A 28 7.47 -1.10 -16.80
CA SER A 28 6.92 -1.73 -18.01
C SER A 28 7.94 -1.86 -19.15
N VAL A 29 9.14 -1.27 -19.01
CA VAL A 29 10.18 -1.29 -20.06
C VAL A 29 10.80 -2.68 -20.23
N CYS A 30 11.17 -3.34 -19.12
CA CYS A 30 11.76 -4.67 -19.17
C CYS A 30 11.63 -5.43 -17.86
N LYS A 31 11.77 -6.77 -17.91
CA LYS A 31 11.68 -7.66 -16.74
C LYS A 31 12.70 -7.32 -15.65
N LYS A 32 13.91 -6.87 -16.02
CA LYS A 32 14.95 -6.48 -15.05
C LYS A 32 14.48 -5.30 -14.21
N PHE A 33 13.92 -4.27 -14.84
CA PHE A 33 13.43 -3.10 -14.12
C PHE A 33 12.21 -3.42 -13.25
N LEU A 34 11.29 -4.25 -13.77
CA LEU A 34 10.19 -4.79 -12.96
C LEU A 34 10.72 -5.44 -11.67
N ASN A 35 11.65 -6.40 -11.79
CA ASN A 35 12.19 -7.10 -10.62
C ASN A 35 12.92 -6.16 -9.65
N ILE A 36 13.68 -5.19 -10.17
CA ILE A 36 14.39 -4.22 -9.34
C ILE A 36 13.40 -3.37 -8.53
N ILE A 37 12.35 -2.88 -9.17
CA ILE A 37 11.32 -2.06 -8.53
C ILE A 37 10.55 -2.88 -7.49
N GLU A 38 10.07 -4.07 -7.84
CA GLU A 38 9.27 -4.90 -6.93
C GLU A 38 10.06 -5.40 -5.72
N ASN A 39 11.39 -5.56 -5.83
CA ASN A 39 12.25 -5.99 -4.73
C ASN A 39 12.80 -4.83 -3.87
N ASN A 40 12.63 -3.57 -4.28
CA ASN A 40 13.19 -2.40 -3.57
C ASN A 40 12.16 -1.27 -3.39
N PHE A 41 10.86 -1.55 -3.49
CA PHE A 41 9.80 -0.54 -3.41
C PHE A 41 9.83 0.28 -2.10
N ASP A 42 10.41 -0.27 -1.03
CA ASP A 42 10.61 0.37 0.27
C ASP A 42 11.57 1.56 0.21
N LYS A 43 12.47 1.59 -0.78
CA LYS A 43 13.46 2.65 -1.00
C LYS A 43 13.06 3.62 -2.11
N LEU A 44 12.03 3.28 -2.88
CA LEU A 44 11.57 4.04 -4.03
C LEU A 44 10.38 4.91 -3.64
N ASP A 45 10.04 5.88 -4.51
CA ASP A 45 8.83 6.65 -4.31
C ASP A 45 7.60 5.73 -4.38
N ARG A 46 6.62 6.01 -3.52
CA ARG A 46 5.39 5.21 -3.33
C ARG A 46 4.18 6.06 -3.66
N ILE A 47 3.09 5.43 -4.06
CA ILE A 47 1.86 6.15 -4.39
C ILE A 47 1.26 6.79 -3.14
N ARG A 48 1.04 8.10 -3.19
CA ARG A 48 0.27 8.81 -2.15
C ARG A 48 -1.21 8.61 -2.40
N ILE A 49 -1.90 8.12 -1.38
CA ILE A 49 -3.34 7.91 -1.40
C ILE A 49 -4.04 8.94 -0.53
N LYS A 50 -5.16 9.46 -1.01
CA LYS A 50 -6.04 10.35 -0.22
C LYS A 50 -7.06 9.55 0.59
N GLU A 51 -7.50 8.40 0.09
CA GLU A 51 -8.51 7.58 0.75
C GLU A 51 -8.07 6.12 0.78
N LEU A 52 -8.31 5.44 1.90
CA LEU A 52 -8.14 3.99 2.02
C LEU A 52 -9.37 3.40 2.67
N LYS A 53 -9.96 2.40 2.03
CA LYS A 53 -11.04 1.59 2.57
C LYS A 53 -10.63 0.13 2.54
N ILE A 54 -10.63 -0.51 3.70
CA ILE A 54 -10.42 -1.95 3.83
C ILE A 54 -11.69 -2.54 4.43
N SER A 55 -12.25 -3.56 3.79
CA SER A 55 -13.43 -4.27 4.30
C SER A 55 -13.22 -5.77 4.28
N SER A 56 -13.33 -6.41 5.44
CA SER A 56 -13.53 -7.86 5.56
C SER A 56 -14.86 -8.25 4.94
N VAL A 57 -14.81 -9.21 4.01
CA VAL A 57 -15.98 -9.95 3.51
C VAL A 57 -16.30 -11.07 4.50
N ASP A 58 -15.27 -11.76 4.96
CA ASP A 58 -15.27 -12.74 6.04
C ASP A 58 -13.96 -12.63 6.84
N ARG A 59 -13.57 -13.66 7.59
CA ARG A 59 -12.35 -13.63 8.43
C ARG A 59 -11.05 -13.73 7.63
N GLU A 60 -11.10 -14.23 6.40
CA GLU A 60 -9.92 -14.54 5.57
C GLU A 60 -9.88 -13.73 4.27
N THR A 61 -11.03 -13.17 3.88
CA THR A 61 -11.26 -12.49 2.61
C THR A 61 -11.51 -11.00 2.82
N PHE A 62 -10.80 -10.17 2.06
CA PHE A 62 -10.83 -8.71 2.18
C PHE A 62 -11.04 -8.01 0.83
N ASN A 63 -11.57 -6.80 0.89
CA ASN A 63 -11.53 -5.85 -0.21
C ASN A 63 -10.70 -4.63 0.22
N ILE A 64 -9.92 -4.09 -0.72
CA ILE A 64 -9.19 -2.84 -0.57
C ILE A 64 -9.64 -1.90 -1.67
N ILE A 65 -10.03 -0.69 -1.28
CA ILE A 65 -10.17 0.45 -2.19
C ILE A 65 -9.21 1.53 -1.71
N ALA A 66 -8.37 2.07 -2.58
CA ALA A 66 -7.40 3.10 -2.21
C ALA A 66 -7.40 4.21 -3.25
N GLU A 67 -7.85 5.42 -2.97
CA GLU A 67 -7.92 6.48 -3.99
C GLU A 67 -6.65 7.34 -3.99
N PRO A 68 -5.93 7.49 -5.11
CA PRO A 68 -4.72 8.32 -5.19
C PRO A 68 -5.05 9.81 -5.32
N TYR A 69 -4.11 10.70 -4.94
CA TYR A 69 -4.26 12.16 -5.17
C TYR A 69 -4.26 12.54 -6.66
N SER A 70 -3.65 11.72 -7.51
CA SER A 70 -3.54 11.93 -8.94
C SER A 70 -4.24 10.80 -9.68
N TYR A 71 -5.23 11.10 -10.50
CA TYR A 71 -5.97 10.10 -11.28
C TYR A 71 -5.23 9.77 -12.57
N HIS A 72 -4.33 8.78 -12.51
CA HIS A 72 -3.82 8.12 -13.72
C HIS A 72 -4.43 6.73 -13.83
N ARG A 73 -4.87 6.33 -15.04
CA ARG A 73 -5.52 5.02 -15.27
C ARG A 73 -4.69 3.84 -14.76
N GLU A 74 -3.37 3.97 -14.79
CA GLU A 74 -2.43 2.94 -14.33
C GLU A 74 -2.51 2.71 -12.82
N TYR A 75 -2.91 3.72 -12.06
CA TYR A 75 -3.15 3.58 -10.62
C TYR A 75 -4.42 2.81 -10.34
N CYS A 76 -5.45 2.91 -11.19
CA CYS A 76 -6.74 2.23 -10.99
C CYS A 76 -6.60 0.71 -10.78
N ALA A 77 -5.57 0.09 -11.37
CA ALA A 77 -5.31 -1.34 -11.23
C ALA A 77 -4.77 -1.74 -9.84
N PHE A 78 -4.28 -0.80 -9.02
CA PHE A 78 -3.77 -1.03 -7.67
C PHE A 78 -4.80 -0.71 -6.58
N THR A 79 -5.90 -0.08 -6.95
CA THR A 79 -6.71 0.72 -6.04
C THR A 79 -8.12 0.18 -5.81
N ASP A 80 -8.54 -0.86 -6.50
CA ASP A 80 -9.77 -1.61 -6.20
C ASP A 80 -9.49 -3.10 -6.35
N LYS A 81 -9.37 -3.77 -5.20
CA LYS A 81 -9.06 -5.19 -5.08
C LYS A 81 -10.14 -5.85 -4.26
N LYS A 82 -10.70 -6.92 -4.80
CA LYS A 82 -11.81 -7.65 -4.19
C LYS A 82 -11.44 -9.09 -3.95
N ASN A 83 -11.97 -9.64 -2.87
CA ASN A 83 -11.78 -11.02 -2.46
C ASN A 83 -10.31 -11.45 -2.39
N ILE A 84 -9.47 -10.59 -1.81
CA ILE A 84 -8.04 -10.85 -1.65
C ILE A 84 -7.73 -11.42 -0.26
N SER A 85 -6.66 -12.21 -0.19
CA SER A 85 -6.15 -12.75 1.07
C SER A 85 -5.48 -11.68 1.93
N LEU A 86 -5.29 -11.99 3.20
CA LEU A 86 -4.58 -11.13 4.14
C LEU A 86 -3.12 -10.80 3.70
N ASN A 87 -2.43 -11.75 3.07
CA ASN A 87 -1.08 -11.53 2.55
C ASN A 87 -1.08 -10.54 1.38
N GLU A 88 -2.10 -10.61 0.54
CA GLU A 88 -2.29 -9.63 -0.54
C GLU A 88 -2.64 -8.25 0.03
N VAL A 89 -3.40 -8.18 1.12
CA VAL A 89 -3.63 -6.91 1.83
C VAL A 89 -2.30 -6.29 2.26
N GLU A 90 -1.44 -7.05 2.94
CA GLU A 90 -0.10 -6.56 3.31
C GLU A 90 0.72 -6.14 2.08
N PHE A 91 0.64 -6.89 0.99
CA PHE A 91 1.32 -6.57 -0.27
C PHE A 91 0.90 -5.18 -0.81
N TYR A 92 -0.40 -4.87 -0.84
CA TYR A 92 -0.87 -3.57 -1.33
C TYR A 92 -0.54 -2.44 -0.36
N LEU A 93 -0.77 -2.64 0.94
CA LEU A 93 -0.53 -1.61 1.95
C LEU A 93 0.94 -1.15 2.00
N LYS A 94 1.90 -2.04 1.79
CA LYS A 94 3.32 -1.66 1.77
C LYS A 94 3.69 -0.67 0.64
N ARG A 95 2.89 -0.63 -0.44
CA ARG A 95 3.14 0.18 -1.63
C ARG A 95 2.56 1.58 -1.57
N PHE A 96 1.79 1.88 -0.53
CA PHE A 96 1.16 3.19 -0.33
C PHE A 96 1.99 4.06 0.60
N LYS A 97 1.85 5.37 0.42
CA LYS A 97 2.36 6.40 1.32
C LYS A 97 1.17 7.07 2.02
N TYR A 98 1.31 7.23 3.34
CA TYR A 98 0.22 7.64 4.24
C TYR A 98 0.46 9.01 4.90
N ASP A 99 1.40 9.80 4.36
CA ASP A 99 1.88 11.07 4.91
C ASP A 99 0.85 12.21 4.85
N LYS A 100 -0.23 12.01 4.08
CA LYS A 100 -1.34 12.94 3.95
C LYS A 100 -2.55 12.18 3.43
N MET A 101 -3.53 11.90 4.29
CA MET A 101 -4.75 11.20 3.94
C MET A 101 -5.97 12.01 4.38
N ASP A 102 -7.01 11.95 3.56
CA ASP A 102 -8.30 12.53 3.87
C ASP A 102 -9.09 11.55 4.74
N ASN A 103 -9.19 10.27 4.34
CA ASN A 103 -9.99 9.27 5.05
C ASN A 103 -9.34 7.88 5.09
N ILE A 104 -9.42 7.23 6.26
CA ILE A 104 -9.18 5.79 6.43
C ILE A 104 -10.45 5.14 6.97
N SER A 105 -11.01 4.21 6.20
CA SER A 105 -12.17 3.43 6.60
C SER A 105 -11.81 1.96 6.72
N LEU A 106 -12.04 1.36 7.89
CA LEU A 106 -11.86 -0.05 8.14
C LEU A 106 -13.17 -0.68 8.59
N HIS A 107 -13.63 -1.70 7.86
CA HIS A 107 -14.67 -2.61 8.29
C HIS A 107 -14.06 -3.98 8.54
N ASN A 108 -13.87 -4.37 9.80
CA ASN A 108 -13.23 -5.62 10.15
C ASN A 108 -14.21 -6.59 10.83
N VAL A 109 -14.26 -7.83 10.34
CA VAL A 109 -15.06 -8.92 10.91
C VAL A 109 -14.12 -9.89 11.63
N GLY A 110 -13.74 -9.56 12.87
CA GLY A 110 -13.01 -10.45 13.77
C GLY A 110 -11.61 -10.91 13.33
N CYS A 111 -10.91 -10.18 12.45
CA CYS A 111 -9.53 -10.50 12.05
C CYS A 111 -8.51 -9.61 12.78
N ASN A 112 -7.87 -10.13 13.83
CA ASN A 112 -6.88 -9.37 14.60
C ASN A 112 -5.56 -9.16 13.83
N GLU A 113 -5.23 -10.09 12.93
CA GLU A 113 -4.04 -10.04 12.10
C GLU A 113 -4.07 -8.88 11.11
N LEU A 114 -5.25 -8.43 10.68
CA LEU A 114 -5.39 -7.24 9.86
C LEU A 114 -4.87 -6.00 10.60
N PHE A 115 -5.19 -5.85 11.89
CA PHE A 115 -4.64 -4.75 12.70
C PHE A 115 -3.13 -4.84 12.84
N LYS A 116 -2.56 -6.04 12.99
CA LYS A 116 -1.10 -6.22 13.02
C LYS A 116 -0.44 -5.78 11.72
N ILE A 117 -1.04 -6.10 10.58
CA ILE A 117 -0.55 -5.69 9.26
C ILE A 117 -0.67 -4.16 9.10
N MET A 118 -1.80 -3.58 9.45
CA MET A 118 -1.99 -2.12 9.38
C MET A 118 -0.98 -1.40 10.27
N ASN A 119 -0.81 -1.83 11.52
CA ASN A 119 0.17 -1.26 12.46
C ASN A 119 1.63 -1.41 12.00
N LYS A 120 1.92 -2.39 11.15
CA LYS A 120 3.24 -2.60 10.53
C LYS A 120 3.45 -1.73 9.28
N CYS A 121 2.39 -1.51 8.50
CA CYS A 121 2.47 -0.78 7.23
C CYS A 121 2.31 0.72 7.41
N PHE A 122 1.53 1.15 8.40
CA PHE A 122 1.40 2.56 8.75
C PHE A 122 2.66 2.97 9.50
N ASP A 123 3.39 3.90 8.91
CA ASP A 123 4.56 4.52 9.52
C ASP A 123 4.15 5.56 10.55
N ASP A 124 5.11 6.04 11.35
CA ASP A 124 4.90 7.11 12.33
C ASP A 124 4.52 8.45 11.65
N GLU A 125 4.61 8.53 10.32
CA GLU A 125 4.21 9.69 9.51
C GLU A 125 2.72 9.68 9.11
N LEU A 126 1.96 8.65 9.50
CA LEU A 126 0.53 8.55 9.23
C LEU A 126 -0.21 9.82 9.66
N LYS A 127 -0.82 10.51 8.69
CA LYS A 127 -1.66 11.69 8.93
C LYS A 127 -2.97 11.52 8.18
N ALA A 128 -4.03 11.20 8.91
CA ALA A 128 -5.38 11.09 8.37
C ALA A 128 -6.29 12.16 8.99
N SER A 129 -7.13 12.79 8.16
CA SER A 129 -8.11 13.77 8.63
C SER A 129 -9.31 13.08 9.30
N GLU A 130 -9.71 11.92 8.76
CA GLU A 130 -10.79 11.10 9.29
C GLU A 130 -10.37 9.63 9.38
N VAL A 131 -10.72 8.96 10.48
CA VAL A 131 -10.55 7.52 10.67
C VAL A 131 -11.87 6.92 11.14
N ILE A 132 -12.42 6.01 10.34
CA ILE A 132 -13.69 5.31 10.62
C ILE A 132 -13.39 3.83 10.82
N LEU A 133 -13.63 3.32 12.03
CA LEU A 133 -13.46 1.91 12.35
C LEU A 133 -14.81 1.27 12.68
N THR A 134 -15.23 0.31 11.87
CA THR A 134 -16.37 -0.56 12.14
C THR A 134 -15.85 -1.96 12.43
N ILE A 135 -16.07 -2.43 13.65
CA ILE A 135 -15.54 -3.70 14.12
C ILE A 135 -16.70 -4.60 14.52
N CYS A 136 -16.84 -5.70 13.80
CA CYS A 136 -17.89 -6.70 14.02
C CYS A 136 -17.25 -7.95 14.65
N GLN A 137 -17.85 -8.45 15.74
CA GLN A 137 -17.41 -9.66 16.45
C GLN A 137 -15.97 -9.57 17.00
N PHE A 138 -15.77 -8.70 17.99
CA PHE A 138 -14.45 -8.44 18.57
C PHE A 138 -14.15 -9.25 19.83
N TYR A 139 -12.92 -9.75 19.94
CA TYR A 139 -12.29 -10.07 21.20
C TYR A 139 -11.30 -8.95 21.48
N PHE A 140 -11.51 -8.16 22.54
CA PHE A 140 -10.65 -7.00 22.87
C PHE A 140 -9.17 -7.41 22.89
N SER A 141 -8.40 -6.93 21.91
CA SER A 141 -6.95 -7.09 21.86
C SER A 141 -6.24 -5.74 22.02
N ASP A 142 -5.06 -5.76 22.62
CA ASP A 142 -4.23 -4.57 22.87
C ASP A 142 -3.81 -3.82 21.58
N GLU A 143 -3.97 -4.44 20.41
CA GLU A 143 -3.52 -3.93 19.11
C GLU A 143 -4.34 -2.73 18.61
N LEU A 144 -5.55 -2.49 19.15
CA LEU A 144 -6.37 -1.32 18.83
C LEU A 144 -5.89 -0.01 19.46
N LYS A 145 -5.03 -0.06 20.49
CA LYS A 145 -4.56 1.13 21.21
C LYS A 145 -3.75 2.12 20.37
N LYS A 146 -3.32 1.75 19.16
CA LYS A 146 -2.66 2.68 18.24
C LYS A 146 -3.63 3.57 17.46
N PHE A 147 -4.92 3.20 17.40
CA PHE A 147 -5.94 3.92 16.64
C PHE A 147 -6.87 4.78 17.52
N PHE A 148 -6.74 4.69 18.84
CA PHE A 148 -7.46 5.47 19.86
C PHE A 148 -6.46 6.16 20.78
#